data_AF-A0PN76-F1
#
_entry.id   AF-A0PN76-F1
#
_cell.length_a   1.000
_cell.length_b   1.000
_cell.length_c   1.000
_cell.angle_alpha   90.00
_cell.angle_beta   90.00
_cell.angle_gamma   90.00
#
_symmetry.space_group_name_H-M   'P 1'
#
loop_
_entity.id
_entity.type
_entity.pdbx_description
1 polymer ?
#
loop_
_entity_poly.entity_id
_entity_poly.type
_entity_poly.pdbx_seq_one_letter_code
_entity_poly.pdbx_strand_id
1 'polypeptide(L)'
;MAKIQEGRGRLRRGPDADSGQPYGLAAVPIGVLVIHGGDAKWVPAVDANRIALVGVLTALFAAVIGSLAVLRRPPWPDITIRDCR
;
A
#
# COMPACT_ATOMS: atom_id res chain seq x y z
N MET A 1 39.29 27.81 7.69
CA MET A 1 37.87 27.77 7.26
C MET A 1 37.78 26.93 5.98
N ALA A 2 37.57 25.62 6.11
CA ALA A 2 37.45 24.71 4.96
C ALA A 2 35.96 24.54 4.62
N LYS A 3 35.61 24.89 3.39
CA LYS A 3 34.25 24.85 2.85
C LYS A 3 33.89 23.40 2.52
N ILE A 4 32.99 22.80 3.29
CA ILE A 4 32.44 21.48 2.96
C ILE A 4 31.45 21.67 1.80
N GLN A 5 31.82 21.14 0.64
CA GLN A 5 30.92 20.96 -0.49
C GLN A 5 29.99 19.79 -0.18
N GLU A 6 28.68 19.98 -0.32
CA GLU A 6 27.72 18.88 -0.19
C GLU A 6 27.02 18.61 -1.53
N GLY A 7 27.07 17.34 -1.91
CA GLY A 7 26.81 16.83 -3.23
C GLY A 7 25.37 17.02 -3.68
N ARG A 8 25.23 17.56 -4.90
CA ARG A 8 23.98 17.60 -5.65
C ARG A 8 23.51 16.15 -5.89
N GLY A 9 22.56 15.68 -5.09
CA GLY A 9 21.86 14.41 -5.26
C GLY A 9 21.17 14.33 -6.61
N ARG A 10 21.89 13.82 -7.61
CA ARG A 10 21.37 13.55 -8.94
C ARG A 10 20.99 12.07 -8.97
N LEU A 11 19.80 11.75 -8.44
CA LEU A 11 19.25 10.42 -8.62
C LEU A 11 19.12 10.16 -10.12
N ARG A 12 19.82 9.10 -10.51
CA ARG A 12 20.12 8.65 -11.86
C ARG A 12 18.82 8.43 -12.63
N ARG A 13 18.68 9.13 -13.75
CA ARG A 13 17.64 8.88 -14.75
C ARG A 13 17.67 7.39 -15.11
N GLY A 14 16.55 6.70 -14.86
CA GLY A 14 16.37 5.31 -15.27
C GLY A 14 16.39 5.21 -16.81
N PRO A 15 16.88 4.09 -17.36
CA PRO A 15 17.07 3.92 -18.80
C PRO A 15 15.77 4.06 -19.58
N ASP A 16 15.83 4.87 -20.62
CA ASP A 16 15.14 4.77 -21.91
C ASP A 16 14.35 3.47 -22.10
N ALA A 17 13.03 3.65 -22.15
CA ALA A 17 12.06 2.63 -22.50
C ALA A 17 12.10 2.38 -24.02
N ASP A 18 13.15 1.73 -24.51
CA ASP A 18 13.14 1.06 -25.83
C ASP A 18 13.83 -0.31 -25.85
N SER A 19 14.54 -0.71 -24.79
CA SER A 19 15.12 -2.05 -24.73
C SER A 19 14.07 -3.09 -24.34
N GLY A 20 13.77 -4.03 -25.24
CA GLY A 20 12.95 -5.22 -25.02
C GLY A 20 13.56 -6.21 -24.02
N GLN A 21 13.93 -5.74 -22.84
CA GLN A 21 14.42 -6.56 -21.74
C GLN A 21 13.22 -7.09 -20.95
N PRO A 22 13.02 -8.41 -20.88
CA PRO A 22 12.04 -8.95 -19.99
C PRO A 22 12.54 -8.69 -18.55
N TYR A 23 11.67 -8.11 -17.72
CA TYR A 23 11.89 -7.81 -16.29
C TYR A 23 13.12 -6.92 -15.97
N GLY A 24 12.91 -5.61 -16.00
CA GLY A 24 13.78 -4.64 -15.33
C GLY A 24 13.80 -4.91 -13.81
N LEU A 25 14.88 -5.52 -13.33
CA LEU A 25 15.13 -5.74 -11.90
C LEU A 25 15.49 -4.40 -11.25
N ALA A 26 14.47 -3.62 -10.87
CA ALA A 26 14.65 -2.46 -10.03
C ALA A 26 15.03 -2.93 -8.61
N ALA A 27 16.20 -2.53 -8.12
CA ALA A 27 16.57 -2.75 -6.73
C ALA A 27 15.60 -1.98 -5.82
N VAL A 28 14.81 -2.69 -5.02
CA VAL A 28 13.91 -2.11 -4.01
C VAL A 28 14.64 -2.17 -2.66
N PRO A 29 15.22 -1.07 -2.16
CA PRO A 29 15.90 -1.07 -0.87
C PRO A 29 14.88 -1.30 0.26
N ILE A 30 15.17 -2.24 1.17
CA ILE A 30 14.28 -2.62 2.29
C ILE A 30 14.29 -1.59 3.44
N GLY A 31 15.38 -0.83 3.60
CA GLY A 31 15.52 0.19 4.63
C GLY A 31 16.90 0.83 4.64
N VAL A 32 17.06 1.88 5.46
CA VAL A 32 18.34 2.58 5.67
C VAL A 32 18.73 2.43 7.14
N LEU A 33 19.95 1.96 7.38
CA LEU A 33 20.56 1.95 8.70
C LEU A 33 21.34 3.26 8.89
N VAL A 34 20.95 4.07 9.88
CA VAL A 34 21.64 5.33 10.22
C VAL A 34 22.41 5.11 11.52
N ILE A 35 23.74 5.25 11.48
CA ILE A 35 24.59 5.19 12.68
C ILE A 35 25.09 6.60 12.96
N HIS A 36 24.71 7.18 14.10
CA HIS A 36 25.17 8.50 14.52
C HIS A 36 25.57 8.44 15.99
N GLY A 37 26.78 8.91 16.32
CA GLY A 37 27.19 9.13 17.71
C GLY A 37 27.10 7.89 18.63
N GLY A 38 27.20 6.68 18.10
CA GLY A 38 27.06 5.43 18.86
C GLY A 38 25.65 4.85 18.92
N ASP A 39 24.64 5.57 18.40
CA ASP A 39 23.27 5.08 18.27
C ASP A 39 23.01 4.60 16.83
N ALA A 40 22.43 3.40 16.71
CA ALA A 40 22.08 2.80 15.43
C ALA A 40 20.55 2.75 15.30
N LYS A 41 20.01 3.54 14.37
CA LYS A 41 18.58 3.62 14.10
C LYS A 41 18.25 3.00 12.75
N TRP A 42 17.37 2.00 12.76
CA TRP A 42 16.81 1.40 11.56
C TRP A 42 15.59 2.20 11.09
N VAL A 43 15.58 2.64 9.83
CA VAL A 43 14.43 3.30 9.20
C VAL A 43 13.92 2.41 8.06
N PRO A 44 12.78 1.73 8.21
CA PRO A 44 12.23 0.87 7.17
C PRO A 44 11.71 1.70 5.99
N ALA A 45 11.89 1.20 4.76
CA ALA A 45 11.31 1.80 3.56
C ALA A 45 9.83 1.41 3.40
N VAL A 46 9.05 1.59 4.46
CA VAL A 46 7.62 1.25 4.49
C VAL A 46 6.80 2.48 4.07
N ASP A 47 5.97 2.32 3.04
CA ASP A 47 5.02 3.34 2.61
C ASP A 47 3.73 3.21 3.44
N ALA A 48 3.65 4.00 4.51
CA ALA A 48 2.48 4.02 5.39
C ALA A 48 1.19 4.45 4.66
N ASN A 49 1.31 5.27 3.61
CA ASN A 49 0.16 5.71 2.81
C ASN A 49 -0.40 4.55 1.98
N ARG A 50 0.46 3.71 1.40
CA ARG A 50 0.03 2.46 0.76
C ARG A 50 -0.66 1.52 1.73
N ILE A 51 -0.13 1.35 2.94
CA ILE A 51 -0.74 0.49 3.97
C ILE A 51 -2.13 1.03 4.35
N ALA A 52 -2.24 2.34 4.59
CA ALA A 52 -3.51 2.98 4.92
C ALA A 52 -4.53 2.80 3.78
N LEU A 53 -4.11 3.01 2.53
CA LEU A 53 -4.96 2.84 1.36
C LEU A 53 -5.47 1.40 1.21
N VAL A 54 -4.60 0.40 1.38
CA VAL A 54 -5.00 -1.00 1.34
C VAL A 54 -6.01 -1.33 2.45
N GLY A 55 -5.79 -0.81 3.66
CA GLY A 55 -6.70 -1.00 4.80
C GLY A 55 -8.09 -0.39 4.53
N VAL A 56 -8.12 0.88 4.09
CA VAL A 56 -9.37 1.59 3.78
C VAL A 56 -10.12 0.95 2.64
N LEU A 57 -9.45 0.57 1.54
CA LEU A 57 -10.10 -0.11 0.41
C LEU A 57 -10.72 -1.44 0.85
N THR A 58 -9.98 -2.24 1.62
CA THR A 58 -10.47 -3.54 2.11
C THR A 58 -11.69 -3.36 3.01
N ALA A 59 -11.63 -2.41 3.94
CA ALA A 59 -12.75 -2.09 4.83
C ALA A 59 -13.97 -1.56 4.04
N LEU A 60 -13.75 -0.74 3.01
CA LEU A 60 -14.80 -0.24 2.14
C LEU A 60 -15.49 -1.38 1.39
N PHE A 61 -14.72 -2.30 0.77
CA PHE A 61 -15.29 -3.47 0.11
C PHE A 61 -16.09 -4.34 1.08
N ALA A 62 -15.54 -4.60 2.28
CA ALA A 62 -16.23 -5.36 3.31
C ALA A 62 -17.55 -4.68 3.73
N ALA A 63 -17.54 -3.36 3.91
CA ALA A 63 -18.73 -2.59 4.27
C ALA A 63 -19.78 -2.59 3.15
N VAL A 64 -19.37 -2.46 1.89
CA VAL A 64 -20.25 -2.53 0.72
C VAL A 64 -20.89 -3.91 0.63
N ILE A 65 -20.10 -4.98 0.73
CA ILE A 65 -20.61 -6.35 0.66
C ILE A 65 -21.53 -6.64 1.86
N GLY A 66 -21.15 -6.22 3.07
CA GLY A 66 -21.97 -6.37 4.26
C GLY A 66 -23.30 -5.63 4.15
N SER A 67 -23.28 -4.38 3.70
CA SER A 67 -24.49 -3.58 3.46
C SER A 67 -25.36 -4.23 2.38
N LEU A 68 -24.75 -4.72 1.30
CA LEU A 68 -25.45 -5.44 0.24
C LEU A 68 -26.04 -6.76 0.74
N ALA A 69 -25.34 -7.48 1.61
CA ALA A 69 -25.84 -8.71 2.21
C ALA A 69 -27.06 -8.42 3.10
N VAL A 70 -27.00 -7.37 3.92
CA VAL A 70 -28.14 -6.89 4.72
C VAL A 70 -29.30 -6.45 3.84
N LEU A 71 -29.03 -5.76 2.72
CA LEU A 71 -30.08 -5.32 1.78
C LEU A 71 -30.66 -6.46 0.93
N ARG A 72 -29.84 -7.44 0.51
CA ARG A 72 -30.25 -8.55 -0.37
C ARG A 72 -30.83 -9.74 0.37
N ARG A 73 -30.36 -9.98 1.59
CA ARG A 73 -30.94 -10.95 2.52
C ARG A 73 -31.24 -10.17 3.79
N PRO A 74 -32.28 -9.34 3.75
CA PRO A 74 -32.71 -8.76 5.00
C PRO A 74 -32.91 -9.88 6.02
N PRO A 75 -32.49 -9.71 7.28
CA PRO A 75 -32.71 -10.69 8.32
C PRO A 75 -34.19 -10.90 8.62
N TRP A 76 -35.12 -10.19 7.95
CA TRP A 76 -36.51 -10.61 7.96
C TRP A 76 -36.60 -11.93 7.19
N PRO A 77 -36.92 -13.04 7.90
CA PRO A 77 -37.03 -14.36 7.30
C PRO A 77 -37.94 -14.35 6.08
N ASP A 78 -37.61 -15.22 5.12
CA ASP A 78 -38.41 -15.52 3.94
C ASP A 78 -39.87 -15.74 4.35
N ILE A 79 -40.70 -14.72 4.09
CA ILE A 79 -42.13 -14.73 4.41
C ILE A 79 -42.84 -15.59 3.36
N THR A 80 -42.76 -16.90 3.56
CA THR A 80 -43.64 -17.86 2.89
C THR A 80 -45.03 -17.76 3.52
N ILE A 81 -45.84 -16.82 3.05
CA ILE A 81 -47.27 -16.82 3.33
C ILE A 81 -47.85 -17.98 2.54
N ARG A 82 -47.98 -19.15 3.19
CA ARG A 82 -48.86 -20.20 2.70
C ARG A 82 -50.27 -19.74 2.98
N ASP A 83 -50.96 -19.34 1.91
CA ASP A 83 -52.40 -19.12 1.93
C ASP A 83 -53.07 -20.44 2.34
N CYS A 84 -53.54 -20.52 3.59
CA CYS A 84 -54.35 -21.64 4.04
C CYS A 84 -55.79 -21.41 3.55
N ARG A 85 -56.10 -21.99 2.40
CA ARG A 85 -57.47 -22.13 1.89
C ARG A 85 -57.83 -23.60 1.71
#